data_AF-A0A4D8Y6X7-F1
#
_entry.id   AF-A0A4D8Y6X7-F1
#
_cell.length_a   1.000
_cell.length_b   1.000
_cell.length_c   1.000
_cell.angle_alpha   90.00
_cell.angle_beta   90.00
_cell.angle_gamma   90.00
#
_symmetry.space_group_name_H-M   'P 1'
#
loop_
_entity.id
_entity.type
_entity.pdbx_description
1 polymer ?
#
loop_
_entity_poly.entity_id
_entity_poly.type
_entity_poly.pdbx_seq_one_letter_code
_entity_poly.pdbx_strand_id
1 'polypeptide(L)'
;MAEDDEEASKGHFAEYLKHGITADKVEAMYKKAHAAIRAKPEFVKKATKDVENKRVGKSIKTAKGNSYVRPKKLNAKQRKGRVMEKIRVAQHRMADE
;
A
#
# COMPACT_ATOMS: atom_id res chain seq x y z
N MET A 1 10.27 17.94 -28.76
CA MET A 1 9.68 16.73 -28.13
C MET A 1 8.43 16.26 -28.84
N ALA A 2 7.37 17.07 -29.00
CA ALA A 2 6.18 16.61 -29.73
C ALA A 2 6.46 16.27 -31.21
N GLU A 3 7.35 17.02 -31.87
CA GLU A 3 7.69 16.83 -33.30
C GLU A 3 8.97 16.01 -33.55
N ASP A 4 9.85 15.86 -32.55
CA ASP A 4 11.14 15.16 -32.71
C ASP A 4 11.11 13.70 -32.24
N ASP A 5 10.26 13.36 -31.26
CA ASP A 5 10.20 12.02 -30.67
C ASP A 5 8.81 11.75 -30.07
N GLU A 6 7.95 11.14 -30.88
CA GLU A 6 6.61 10.74 -30.46
C GLU A 6 6.61 9.72 -29.32
N GLU A 7 7.63 8.86 -29.21
CA GLU A 7 7.69 7.81 -28.20
C GLU A 7 8.01 8.40 -26.83
N ALA A 8 9.00 9.29 -26.76
CA ALA A 8 9.30 10.06 -25.54
C ALA A 8 8.11 10.93 -25.13
N SER A 9 7.41 11.56 -26.10
CA SER A 9 6.22 12.37 -25.85
C SER A 9 5.08 11.55 -25.24
N LYS A 10 4.79 10.36 -25.79
CA LYS A 10 3.78 9.44 -25.26
C LYS A 10 4.13 8.95 -23.85
N GLY A 11 5.41 8.75 -23.54
CA GLY A 11 5.88 8.39 -22.21
C GLY A 11 5.74 9.53 -21.19
N HIS A 12 6.29 10.70 -21.48
CA HIS A 12 6.33 11.84 -20.56
C HIS A 12 4.96 12.48 -20.34
N PHE A 13 4.14 12.56 -21.39
CA PHE A 13 2.85 13.25 -21.35
C PHE A 13 1.66 12.30 -21.27
N ALA A 14 1.86 11.03 -20.90
CA ALA A 14 0.81 10.02 -20.82
C ALA A 14 -0.42 10.49 -20.01
N GLU A 15 -0.22 11.13 -18.86
CA GLU A 15 -1.32 11.66 -18.03
C GLU A 15 -2.00 12.89 -18.67
N TYR A 16 -1.22 13.78 -19.29
CA TYR A 16 -1.74 14.95 -20.00
C TYR A 16 -2.63 14.52 -21.17
N LEU A 17 -2.19 13.51 -21.93
CA LEU A 17 -2.97 12.90 -23.01
C LEU A 17 -4.25 12.23 -22.48
N LYS A 18 -4.16 11.46 -21.38
CA LYS A 18 -5.33 10.86 -20.72
C LYS A 18 -6.37 11.90 -20.29
N HIS A 19 -5.91 13.07 -19.84
CA HIS A 19 -6.78 14.17 -19.39
C HIS A 19 -7.11 15.20 -20.47
N GLY A 20 -6.65 15.02 -21.72
CA GLY A 20 -6.90 15.93 -22.83
C GLY A 20 -6.31 17.34 -22.65
N ILE A 21 -5.23 17.44 -21.88
CA ILE A 21 -4.52 18.69 -21.58
C ILE A 21 -3.46 18.90 -22.66
N THR A 22 -3.70 19.86 -23.55
CA THR A 22 -2.76 20.32 -24.58
C THR A 22 -1.96 21.51 -24.08
N ALA A 23 -0.86 21.86 -24.75
CA ALA A 23 0.00 22.98 -24.39
C ALA A 23 -0.79 24.29 -24.13
N ASP A 24 -1.75 24.61 -25.00
CA ASP A 24 -2.58 25.82 -24.90
C ASP A 24 -3.48 25.84 -23.66
N LYS A 25 -3.88 24.67 -23.16
CA LYS A 25 -4.77 24.56 -21.99
C LYS A 25 -4.02 24.69 -20.66
N VAL A 26 -2.70 24.51 -20.66
CA VAL A 26 -1.87 24.51 -19.45
C VAL A 26 -1.91 25.88 -18.77
N GLU A 27 -1.80 26.97 -19.53
CA GLU A 27 -1.83 28.33 -18.98
C GLU A 27 -3.17 28.63 -18.30
N ALA A 28 -4.28 28.31 -18.98
CA ALA A 28 -5.63 28.50 -18.46
C ALA A 28 -5.88 27.67 -17.18
N MET A 29 -5.33 26.44 -17.12
CA MET A 29 -5.42 25.57 -15.94
C MET A 29 -4.78 26.23 -14.71
N TYR A 30 -3.55 26.76 -14.85
CA TYR A 30 -2.84 27.38 -13.72
C TYR A 30 -3.46 28.73 -13.30
N LYS A 31 -3.94 29.56 -14.26
CA LYS A 31 -4.68 30.80 -13.93
C LYS A 31 -5.91 30.50 -13.07
N LYS A 32 -6.68 29.48 -13.42
CA LYS A 32 -7.83 29.02 -12.63
C LYS A 32 -7.42 28.49 -11.26
N ALA A 33 -6.35 27.70 -11.18
CA ALA A 33 -5.84 27.18 -9.91
C ALA A 33 -5.43 28.30 -8.95
N HIS A 34 -4.72 29.32 -9.43
CA HIS A 34 -4.33 30.47 -8.61
C HIS A 34 -5.52 31.28 -8.10
N ALA A 35 -6.56 31.46 -8.92
CA ALA A 35 -7.81 32.10 -8.47
C ALA A 35 -8.49 31.29 -7.36
N ALA A 36 -8.55 29.95 -7.50
CA ALA A 36 -9.14 29.06 -6.51
C ALA A 36 -8.38 29.06 -5.17
N ILE A 37 -7.04 29.02 -5.20
CA ILE A 37 -6.21 29.07 -3.99
C ILE A 37 -6.39 30.40 -3.25
N ARG A 38 -6.45 31.53 -3.97
CA ARG A 38 -6.68 32.85 -3.36
C ARG A 38 -8.07 32.98 -2.75
N ALA A 39 -9.08 32.39 -3.38
CA ALA A 39 -10.45 32.41 -2.87
C ALA A 39 -10.63 31.57 -1.59
N LYS A 40 -9.90 30.45 -1.46
CA LYS A 40 -9.93 29.57 -0.28
C LYS A 40 -8.52 29.15 0.12
N PRO A 41 -7.80 29.98 0.90
CA PRO A 41 -6.42 29.69 1.29
C PRO A 41 -6.32 28.63 2.40
N GLU A 42 -7.44 28.26 3.01
CA GLU A 42 -7.48 27.32 4.13
C GLU A 42 -7.18 25.87 3.71
N PHE A 43 -6.46 25.15 4.57
CA PHE A 43 -6.19 23.73 4.37
C PHE A 43 -7.39 22.87 4.76
N VAL A 44 -7.99 22.20 3.78
CA VAL A 44 -9.06 21.22 4.02
C VAL A 44 -8.46 19.83 4.23
N LYS A 45 -8.67 19.26 5.42
CA LYS A 45 -8.27 17.88 5.73
C LYS A 45 -9.04 16.89 4.86
N LYS A 46 -8.35 15.88 4.34
CA LYS A 46 -8.99 14.75 3.66
C LYS A 46 -9.88 13.99 4.64
N ALA A 47 -11.01 13.47 4.15
CA ALA A 47 -11.91 12.65 4.96
C ALA A 47 -11.14 11.47 5.58
N THR A 48 -11.33 11.26 6.88
CA THR A 48 -10.76 10.10 7.59
C THR A 48 -11.45 8.85 7.08
N LYS A 49 -10.68 7.90 6.55
CA LYS A 49 -11.21 6.57 6.24
C LYS A 49 -11.38 5.84 7.57
N ASP A 50 -12.61 5.47 7.89
CA ASP A 50 -12.90 4.67 9.07
C ASP A 50 -12.48 3.22 8.79
N VAL A 51 -11.24 2.88 9.12
CA VAL A 51 -10.74 1.52 8.95
C VAL A 51 -10.24 1.00 10.29
N GLU A 52 -10.98 0.03 10.81
CA GLU A 52 -10.57 -0.72 11.98
C GLU A 52 -9.38 -1.64 11.62
N ASN A 53 -8.24 -1.44 12.29
CA ASN A 53 -7.08 -2.32 12.18
C ASN A 53 -7.35 -3.66 12.90
N LYS A 54 -8.24 -4.49 12.36
CA LYS A 54 -8.58 -5.81 12.91
C LYS A 54 -7.52 -6.85 12.53
N ARG A 55 -7.11 -7.64 13.52
CA ARG A 55 -6.17 -8.76 13.33
C ARG A 55 -6.94 -10.04 13.03
N VAL A 56 -6.63 -10.67 11.90
CA VAL A 56 -7.18 -11.97 11.51
C VAL A 56 -6.03 -12.98 11.54
N GLY A 57 -5.97 -13.82 12.57
CA GLY A 57 -4.87 -14.78 12.75
C GLY A 57 -3.49 -14.11 12.82
N LYS A 58 -2.67 -14.33 11.77
CA LYS A 58 -1.32 -13.74 11.61
C LYS A 58 -1.30 -12.49 10.74
N SER A 59 -2.40 -12.08 10.10
CA SER A 59 -2.44 -10.90 9.25
C SER A 59 -3.13 -9.73 9.94
N ILE A 60 -2.70 -8.53 9.61
CA ILE A 60 -3.34 -7.27 10.00
C ILE A 60 -3.78 -6.57 8.72
N LYS A 61 -5.06 -6.20 8.64
CA LYS A 61 -5.58 -5.37 7.55
C LYS A 61 -5.26 -3.91 7.83
N THR A 62 -4.82 -3.20 6.79
CA THR A 62 -4.51 -1.77 6.84
C THR A 62 -5.66 -0.92 6.30
N ALA A 63 -5.64 0.37 6.63
CA ALA A 63 -6.60 1.36 6.10
C ALA A 63 -6.65 1.49 4.58
N LYS A 64 -5.63 0.96 3.88
CA LYS A 64 -5.53 0.98 2.42
C LYS A 64 -6.04 -0.31 1.76
N GLY A 65 -6.61 -1.26 2.53
CA GLY A 65 -7.09 -2.56 2.04
C GLY A 65 -6.00 -3.63 1.95
N ASN A 66 -4.72 -3.24 1.98
CA ASN A 66 -3.60 -4.17 2.00
C ASN A 66 -3.50 -4.87 3.36
N SER A 67 -2.90 -6.06 3.38
CA SER A 67 -2.61 -6.78 4.62
C SER A 67 -1.12 -7.06 4.76
N TYR A 68 -0.63 -7.13 6.00
CA TYR A 68 0.74 -7.55 6.28
C TYR A 68 0.76 -8.64 7.34
N VAL A 69 1.79 -9.50 7.28
CA VAL A 69 1.96 -10.60 8.20
C VAL A 69 2.64 -10.12 9.48
N ARG A 70 1.99 -10.34 10.61
CA ARG A 70 2.54 -10.17 11.95
C ARG A 70 2.25 -11.44 12.75
N PRO A 71 3.25 -12.33 12.98
CA PRO A 71 3.02 -13.54 13.75
C PRO A 71 2.66 -13.23 15.22
N LYS A 72 1.85 -14.09 15.85
CA LYS A 72 1.63 -14.06 17.31
C LYS A 72 2.72 -14.88 18.00
N LYS A 73 3.19 -14.41 19.16
CA LYS A 73 4.10 -15.20 20.01
C LYS A 73 3.37 -16.44 20.51
N LEU A 74 4.10 -17.56 20.54
CA LEU A 74 3.58 -18.85 21.01
C LEU A 74 3.28 -18.79 22.52
N ASN A 75 2.16 -19.37 22.94
CA ASN A 75 1.78 -19.45 24.36
C ASN A 75 2.51 -20.60 25.08
N ALA A 76 2.41 -20.65 26.42
CA ALA A 76 3.13 -21.65 27.22
C ALA A 76 2.74 -23.10 26.87
N LYS A 77 1.44 -23.38 26.70
CA LYS A 77 0.94 -24.73 26.34
C LYS A 77 1.46 -25.19 24.98
N GLN A 78 1.46 -24.31 23.99
CA GLN A 78 1.99 -24.58 22.65
C GLN A 78 3.51 -24.79 22.67
N ARG A 79 4.24 -24.05 23.51
CA ARG A 79 5.69 -24.26 23.70
C ARG A 79 5.98 -25.62 24.33
N LYS A 80 5.25 -25.97 25.39
CA LYS A 80 5.36 -27.30 26.03
C LYS A 80 5.04 -28.42 25.05
N GLY A 81 3.97 -28.29 24.27
CA GLY A 81 3.61 -29.26 23.22
C GLY A 81 4.73 -29.45 22.20
N ARG A 82 5.35 -28.37 21.71
CA ARG A 82 6.52 -28.46 20.81
C ARG A 82 7.70 -29.19 21.42
N VAL A 83 7.95 -29.01 22.72
CA VAL A 83 9.04 -29.73 23.41
C VAL A 83 8.73 -31.21 23.47
N MET A 84 7.51 -31.59 23.87
CA MET A 84 7.08 -33.00 23.92
C MET A 84 7.16 -33.66 22.54
N GLU A 85 6.71 -32.96 21.49
CA GLU A 85 6.78 -33.46 20.12
C GLU A 85 8.22 -33.66 19.64
N LYS A 86 9.12 -32.72 19.96
CA LYS A 86 10.55 -32.87 19.66
C LYS A 86 11.17 -34.08 20.36
N ILE A 87 10.83 -34.30 21.64
CA ILE A 87 11.30 -35.47 22.39
C ILE A 87 10.77 -36.75 21.75
N ARG A 88 9.48 -36.80 21.39
CA ARG A 88 8.87 -37.96 20.73
C ARG A 88 9.54 -38.28 19.40
N VAL A 89 9.78 -37.27 18.57
CA VAL A 89 10.45 -37.45 17.27
C VAL A 89 11.88 -37.95 17.46
N ALA A 90 12.60 -37.43 18.46
CA ALA A 90 13.94 -37.91 18.79
C ALA A 90 13.91 -39.37 19.24
N GLN A 91 12.98 -39.76 20.12
CA GLN A 91 12.81 -41.14 20.58
C GLN A 91 12.47 -42.10 19.44
N HIS A 92 11.59 -41.71 18.52
CA HIS A 92 11.26 -42.52 17.34
C HIS A 92 12.47 -42.69 16.42
N ARG A 93 13.21 -41.61 16.15
CA ARG A 93 14.43 -41.66 15.34
C ARG A 93 15.51 -42.57 15.94
N MET A 94 15.65 -42.59 17.26
CA MET A 94 16.58 -43.46 17.98
C MET A 94 16.12 -44.92 18.04
N ALA A 95 14.85 -45.21 17.76
CA ALA A 95 14.29 -46.56 17.76
C ALA A 95 14.28 -47.19 16.35
N ASP A 96 14.36 -46.37 15.30
CA ASP A 96 14.49 -46.79 13.90
C ASP A 96 15.95 -46.97 13.46
N GLU A 97 16.91 -46.70 14.35
CA GLU A 97 18.37 -46.82 14.16
C GLU A 97 18.90 -48.04 14.93
#